data_AF-S6HGE3-F1
#
_entry.id   AF-S6HGE3-F1
#
_cell.length_a   1.000
_cell.length_b   1.000
_cell.length_c   1.000
_cell.angle_alpha   90.00
_cell.angle_beta   90.00
_cell.angle_gamma   90.00
#
_symmetry.space_group_name_H-M   'P 1'
#
loop_
_entity.id
_entity.type
_entity.pdbx_description
1 polymer ?
#
loop_
_entity_poly.entity_id
_entity_poly.type
_entity_poly.pdbx_seq_one_letter_code
_entity_poly.pdbx_strand_id
1 'polypeptide(L)' 'MNDFTVEELNVLVELCARAAIKADEKLAIELQQRLKSALLERQELAELDFEDCLSCKL' A
#
# COMPACT_ATOMS: atom_id res chain seq x y z
N MET A 1 15.51 -2.19 6.49
CA MET A 1 14.18 -2.47 7.04
C MET A 1 13.46 -3.28 5.99
N ASN A 2 12.90 -4.45 6.31
CA ASN A 2 12.18 -5.23 5.31
C ASN A 2 10.87 -4.51 5.05
N ASP A 3 10.71 -3.95 3.85
CA ASP A 3 9.46 -3.33 3.42
C ASP A 3 8.40 -4.42 3.23
N PHE A 4 7.14 -4.07 3.45
CA PHE A 4 6.03 -5.00 3.25
C PHE A 4 5.82 -5.31 1.77
N THR A 5 5.41 -6.54 1.47
CA THR A 5 4.93 -6.93 0.14
C THR A 5 3.52 -6.36 -0.11
N VAL A 6 3.07 -6.38 -1.37
CA VAL A 6 1.69 -6.01 -1.74
C VAL A 6 0.66 -6.87 -1.01
N GLU A 7 0.96 -8.17 -0.85
CA GLU A 7 0.08 -9.13 -0.16
C GLU A 7 -0.01 -8.81 1.33
N GLU A 8 1.13 -8.53 1.97
CA GLU A 8 1.17 -8.15 3.39
C GLU A 8 0.43 -6.83 3.64
N LEU A 9 0.62 -5.83 2.78
CA LEU A 9 -0.10 -4.55 2.87
C LEU A 9 -1.61 -4.72 2.68
N ASN A 10 -2.04 -5.56 1.74
CA ASN A 10 -3.45 -5.88 1.56
C ASN A 10 -4.06 -6.50 2.83
N VAL A 11 -3.38 -7.48 3.43
CA VAL A 11 -3.83 -8.11 4.69
C VAL A 11 -3.98 -7.06 5.81
N LEU A 12 -3.03 -6.14 5.93
CA LEU A 12 -3.08 -5.08 6.95
C LEU A 12 -4.22 -4.09 6.71
N VAL A 13 -4.47 -3.68 5.47
CA VAL A 13 -5.59 -2.80 5.11
C VAL A 13 -6.92 -3.50 5.40
N GLU A 14 -7.07 -4.77 5.04
CA GLU A 14 -8.26 -5.56 5.36
C GLU A 14 -8.46 -5.73 6.87
N LEU A 15 -7.39 -5.95 7.63
CA LEU A 15 -7.46 -6.05 9.09
C LEU A 15 -8.02 -4.77 9.70
N CYS A 16 -7.54 -3.59 9.25
CA CYS A 16 -8.08 -2.31 9.69
C CYS A 16 -9.57 -2.14 9.31
N ALA A 17 -9.98 -2.62 8.14
CA ALA A 17 -11.39 -2.58 7.74
C ALA A 17 -12.27 -3.47 8.63
N ARG A 18 -11.80 -4.66 9.00
CA ARG A 18 -12.51 -5.60 9.90
C ARG A 18 -12.52 -5.14 11.35
N ALA A 19 -11.52 -4.37 11.77
CA ALA A 19 -11.43 -3.83 13.13
C ALA A 19 -12.53 -2.80 13.46
N ALA A 20 -13.30 -2.34 12.46
CA ALA A 20 -14.41 -1.40 12.64
C ALA A 20 -13.99 -0.12 13.40
N ILE A 21 -12.85 0.46 12.99
CA ILE A 21 -12.25 1.66 13.59
C ILE A 21 -13.29 2.78 13.70
N LYS A 22 -13.46 3.31 14.91
CA LYS A 22 -14.40 4.39 15.23
C LYS A 22 -13.80 5.75 14.90
N ALA A 23 -14.67 6.74 14.70
CA ALA A 23 -14.28 8.10 14.30
C ALA A 23 -13.41 8.84 15.33
N ASP A 24 -13.45 8.44 16.60
CA ASP A 24 -12.65 9.01 17.70
C ASP A 24 -11.27 8.34 17.86
N GLU A 25 -11.01 7.22 17.18
CA GLU A 25 -9.75 6.48 17.23
C GLU A 25 -8.72 7.07 16.25
N LYS A 26 -8.32 8.33 16.48
CA LYS A 26 -7.46 9.12 15.57
C LYS A 26 -6.21 8.38 15.09
N LEU A 27 -5.51 7.69 16.00
CA LEU A 27 -4.29 6.96 15.65
C LEU A 27 -4.56 5.76 14.73
N ALA A 28 -5.67 5.06 14.94
CA ALA A 28 -6.05 3.93 14.11
C ALA A 28 -6.47 4.40 12.71
N ILE A 29 -7.18 5.53 12.62
CA ILE A 29 -7.53 6.18 11.35
C ILE A 29 -6.26 6.58 10.58
N GLU A 30 -5.33 7.25 11.25
CA GLU A 30 -4.05 7.66 10.65
C GLU A 30 -3.25 6.45 10.16
N LEU A 31 -3.15 5.40 10.96
CA LEU A 31 -2.47 4.17 10.56
C LEU A 31 -3.14 3.52 9.34
N GLN A 32 -4.47 3.43 9.32
CA GLN A 32 -5.20 2.89 8.17
C GLN A 32 -4.95 3.71 6.90
N GLN A 33 -4.91 5.04 7.00
CA GLN A 33 -4.58 5.91 5.87
C GLN A 33 -3.16 5.66 5.36
N ARG A 34 -2.18 5.58 6.26
CA ARG A 34 -0.79 5.30 5.91
C ARG A 34 -0.61 3.95 5.23
N LEU A 35 -1.31 2.91 5.70
CA LEU A 35 -1.28 1.58 5.08
C LEU A 35 -1.89 1.58 3.67
N LYS A 36 -2.99 2.32 3.47
CA LYS A 36 -3.60 2.50 2.14
C LYS A 36 -2.68 3.23 1.16
N SER A 37 -2.00 4.29 1.61
CA SER A 37 -1.02 5.00 0.78
C SER A 37 0.16 4.10 0.41
N ALA A 38 0.73 3.38 1.38
CA ALA A 38 1.83 2.45 1.11
C ALA A 38 1.43 1.32 0.14
N LEU A 39 0.20 0.80 0.24
CA LEU A 39 -0.32 -0.19 -0.69
C LEU A 39 -0.40 0.37 -2.12
N LEU A 40 -0.95 1.57 -2.28
CA LEU A 40 -1.08 2.21 -3.59
C LEU A 40 0.30 2.42 -4.23
N GLU A 41 1.25 3.02 -3.50
CA GLU A 41 2.62 3.22 -3.98
C GLU A 41 3.27 1.90 -4.40
N ARG A 42 3.05 0.82 -3.63
CA ARG A 42 3.62 -0.49 -3.95
C ARG A 42 2.96 -1.14 -5.16
N GLN A 43 1.67 -0.95 -5.35
CA GLN A 43 0.95 -1.39 -6.55
C GLN A 43 1.44 -0.64 -7.79
N GLU A 44 1.58 0.69 -7.71
CA GLU A 44 2.14 1.51 -8.80
C GLU A 44 3.55 1.05 -9.17
N LEU A 45 4.41 0.77 -8.18
CA LEU A 45 5.75 0.24 -8.43
C LEU A 45 5.76 -1.18 -9.01
N ALA A 46 4.75 -2.01 -8.70
CA ALA A 46 4.63 -3.37 -9.23
C ALA A 46 4.04 -3.37 -10.65
N GLU A 47 3.19 -2.40 -10.97
CA GLU A 47 2.61 -2.17 -12.30
C GLU A 47 3.52 -1.33 -13.21
N LEU A 48 4.60 -0.76 -12.66
CA LEU A 48 5.66 -0.09 -13.42
C LEU A 48 6.37 -1.12 -14.30
N ASP A 49 5.80 -1.33 -15.48
CA ASP A 49 6.33 -2.24 -16.48
C ASP A 49 7.68 -1.69 -16.95
N PHE A 50 8.76 -2.34 -16.52
CA PHE A 50 10.13 -1.94 -16.88
C PHE A 50 10.40 -2.03 -18.40
N GLU A 51 9.47 -2.59 -19.19
CA GLU A 51 9.56 -2.64 -20.65
C GLU A 51 9.47 -1.25 -21.31
N ASP A 52 8.75 -0.28 -20.73
CA ASP A 52 8.67 1.09 -21.27
C ASP A 52 9.98 1.89 -21.11
N CYS A 53 10.91 1.42 -20.27
CA CYS A 53 12.24 2.02 -20.11
C CYS A 53 13.30 1.36 -21.02
N LEU A 54 13.06 0.12 -21.49
CA LEU A 54 13.97 -0.57 -22.43
C LEU A 54 13.82 -0.07 -23.87
N SER A 55 12.71 0.57 -24.21
CA SER A 55 12.50 1.25 -25.49
C SER A 55 13.17 2.64 -25.57
N CYS A 56 13.68 3.20 -24.46
CA CYS A 56 14.52 4.39 -24.46
C CYS A 56 15.99 4.14 -24.87
N LYS A 57 16.33 2.94 -25.33
CA LYS A 57 17.62 2.65 -25.97
C LYS A 57 17.44 2.21 -27.43
N LEU A 58 17.16 3.18 -28.30
CA LEU A 58 17.57 3.19 -29.70
C LEU A 58 17.89 4.63 -30.13
#